data_AF-A0A6I9VV93-F1
#
_entry.id   AF-A0A6I9VV93-F1
#
_cell.length_a   1.000
_cell.length_b   1.000
_cell.length_c   1.000
_cell.angle_alpha   90.00
_cell.angle_beta   90.00
_cell.angle_gamma   90.00
#
_symmetry.space_group_name_H-M   'P 1'
#
loop_
_entity.id
_entity.type
_entity.pdbx_description
1 polymer ?
#
loop_
_entity_poly.entity_id
_entity_poly.type
_entity_poly.pdbx_seq_one_letter_code
_entity_poly.pdbx_strand_id
1 'polypeptide(L)'
;MWYSLTSTPRELCGVKNPDTTWSFLSEDNNMRLSFISADKAVGQHGFRAVWTEVSTNTDCENQFLCSKNKYCIDESLRCNNIDNCGPDDSSDEENCKFY
;
A
#
# COMPACT_ATOMS: atom_id res chain seq x y z
N MET A 1 10.91 5.58 6.87
CA MET A 1 9.67 4.80 7.05
C MET A 1 9.98 3.63 7.96
N TRP A 2 9.13 3.39 8.95
CA TRP A 2 9.22 2.25 9.85
C TRP A 2 8.01 1.35 9.60
N TYR A 3 8.25 0.14 9.11
CA TYR A 3 7.24 -0.91 8.96
C TYR A 3 7.16 -1.80 10.22
N SER A 4 8.15 -1.69 11.11
CA SER A 4 8.18 -2.23 12.46
C SER A 4 8.71 -1.17 13.41
N LEU A 5 8.10 -1.06 14.61
CA LEU A 5 8.50 -0.03 15.60
C LEU A 5 9.88 -0.30 16.21
N THR A 6 10.38 -1.53 16.10
CA THR A 6 11.68 -1.96 16.63
C THR A 6 12.79 -1.94 15.57
N SER A 7 12.44 -1.82 14.28
CA SER A 7 13.40 -1.86 13.18
C SER A 7 14.00 -0.49 12.88
N THR A 8 15.16 -0.49 12.22
CA THR A 8 15.74 0.73 11.67
C THR A 8 14.85 1.31 10.56
N PRO A 9 14.71 2.65 10.47
CA PRO A 9 13.92 3.26 9.40
C PRO A 9 14.56 3.01 8.04
N ARG A 10 13.73 2.64 7.07
CA ARG A 10 14.12 2.69 5.67
C ARG A 10 13.98 4.12 5.14
N GLU A 11 15.06 4.67 4.63
CA GLU A 11 15.08 5.96 3.95
C GLU A 11 14.81 5.75 2.45
N LEU A 12 13.91 6.55 1.89
CA LEU A 12 13.58 6.56 0.47
C LEU A 12 13.77 7.99 -0.04
N CYS A 13 14.62 8.16 -1.04
CA CYS A 13 14.92 9.44 -1.65
C CYS A 13 15.13 9.30 -3.16
N GLY A 14 15.07 10.42 -3.88
CA GLY A 14 15.19 10.45 -5.34
C GLY A 14 13.90 10.12 -6.08
N VAL A 15 14.01 9.95 -7.40
CA VAL A 15 12.89 9.58 -8.27
C VAL A 15 12.86 8.06 -8.40
N LYS A 16 11.71 7.47 -8.08
CA LYS A 16 11.47 6.04 -8.20
C LYS A 16 11.51 5.62 -9.67
N ASN A 17 12.21 4.54 -9.99
CA ASN A 17 12.13 3.94 -11.32
C ASN A 17 10.71 3.40 -11.58
N PRO A 18 10.15 3.58 -12.79
CA PRO A 18 8.79 3.11 -13.11
C PRO A 18 8.60 1.62 -12.90
N ASP A 19 9.64 0.82 -13.17
CA ASP A 19 9.60 -0.65 -13.10
C ASP A 19 9.76 -1.20 -11.67
N THR A 20 10.07 -0.35 -10.70
CA THR A 20 10.21 -0.80 -9.30
C THR A 20 8.84 -0.71 -8.62
N THR A 21 8.42 -1.75 -7.91
CA THR A 21 7.28 -1.68 -7.00
C THR A 21 7.80 -1.42 -5.58
N TRP A 22 7.36 -0.31 -4.96
CA TRP A 22 7.66 -0.02 -3.55
C TRP A 22 6.41 -0.39 -2.76
N SER A 23 6.41 -1.59 -2.20
CA SER A 23 5.39 -2.10 -1.31
C SER A 23 6.04 -2.53 -0.01
N PHE A 24 5.41 -2.18 1.10
CA PHE A 24 5.89 -2.51 2.44
C PHE A 24 4.69 -2.97 3.26
N LEU A 25 4.83 -4.14 3.90
CA LEU A 25 3.85 -4.68 4.82
C LEU A 25 4.34 -4.41 6.25
N SER A 26 3.48 -3.88 7.10
CA SER A 26 3.80 -3.70 8.52
C SER A 26 3.79 -5.05 9.24
N GLU A 27 4.66 -5.19 10.24
CA GLU A 27 4.68 -6.40 11.09
C GLU A 27 3.50 -6.41 12.10
N ASP A 28 2.90 -5.25 12.32
CA ASP A 28 1.79 -5.04 13.25
C ASP A 28 0.84 -3.96 12.68
N ASN A 29 -0.15 -3.53 13.46
CA ASN A 29 -1.11 -2.47 13.11
C ASN A 29 -0.54 -1.04 13.15
N ASN A 30 0.78 -0.89 13.25
CA ASN A 30 1.45 0.41 13.34
C ASN A 30 2.49 0.59 12.23
N MET A 31 2.36 1.68 11.47
CA MET A 31 3.36 2.13 10.50
C MET A 31 3.68 3.61 10.73
N ARG A 32 4.96 3.98 10.68
CA ARG A 32 5.39 5.38 10.84
C ARG A 32 6.03 5.90 9.55
N LEU A 33 5.54 7.04 9.09
CA LEU A 33 6.09 7.76 7.96
C LEU A 33 6.59 9.14 8.40
N SER A 34 7.76 9.54 7.91
CA SER A 34 8.33 10.86 8.13
C SER A 34 8.84 11.37 6.80
N PHE A 35 8.37 12.56 6.39
CA PHE A 35 8.84 13.24 5.20
C PHE A 35 9.75 14.40 5.61
N ILE A 36 10.98 14.40 5.11
CA ILE A 36 11.98 15.43 5.38
C ILE A 36 12.26 16.13 4.05
N SER A 37 12.10 17.44 4.02
CA SER A 37 12.37 18.29 2.86
C SER A 37 13.40 19.35 3.24
N ALA A 38 14.24 19.76 2.27
CA ALA A 38 15.19 20.85 2.45
C ALA A 38 14.55 22.18 2.04
N ASP A 39 14.92 23.30 2.68
CA ASP A 39 14.38 24.64 2.41
C ASP A 39 14.55 25.12 0.95
N LYS A 40 15.48 24.51 0.21
CA LYS A 40 15.77 24.79 -1.22
C LYS A 40 15.26 23.71 -2.17
N ALA A 41 14.40 22.80 -1.72
CA ALA A 41 13.77 21.81 -2.59
C ALA A 41 12.72 22.51 -3.48
N VAL A 42 13.15 22.98 -4.67
CA VAL A 42 12.26 23.63 -5.64
C VAL A 42 11.97 22.66 -6.79
N GLY A 43 10.69 22.42 -7.08
CA GLY A 43 10.25 21.82 -8.36
C GLY A 43 9.98 20.31 -8.40
N GLN A 44 9.87 19.60 -7.26
CA GLN A 44 9.46 18.18 -7.24
C GLN A 44 8.10 17.99 -6.57
N HIS A 45 7.29 17.06 -7.09
CA HIS A 45 5.90 16.82 -6.64
C HIS A 45 5.78 16.00 -5.34
N GLY A 46 6.89 15.56 -4.75
CA GLY A 46 6.90 14.71 -3.56
C GLY A 46 6.48 13.27 -3.89
N PHE A 47 5.63 12.68 -3.04
CA PHE A 47 5.13 11.31 -3.21
C PHE A 47 3.64 11.23 -2.87
N ARG A 48 2.95 10.28 -3.51
CA ARG A 48 1.61 9.82 -3.10
C ARG A 48 1.77 8.41 -2.54
N ALA A 49 1.39 8.21 -1.29
CA ALA A 49 1.33 6.88 -0.67
C ALA A 49 -0.13 6.50 -0.45
N VAL A 50 -0.42 5.22 -0.64
CA VAL A 50 -1.69 4.60 -0.28
C VAL A 50 -1.38 3.43 0.63
N TRP A 51 -2.25 3.20 1.62
CA TRP A 51 -2.10 2.16 2.63
C TRP A 51 -3.45 1.50 2.81
N THR A 52 -3.41 0.20 3.05
CA THR A 52 -4.58 -0.66 3.18
C THR A 52 -4.31 -1.60 4.34
N GLU A 53 -5.27 -1.74 5.23
CA GLU A 53 -5.23 -2.82 6.23
C GLU A 53 -5.46 -4.15 5.52
N VAL A 54 -4.52 -5.08 5.68
CA VAL A 54 -4.58 -6.40 5.05
C VAL A 54 -4.36 -7.48 6.09
N SER A 55 -5.06 -8.60 5.93
CA SER A 55 -4.76 -9.85 6.64
C SER A 55 -4.05 -10.81 5.69
N THR A 56 -2.99 -11.45 6.17
CA THR A 56 -2.28 -12.51 5.42
C THR A 56 -2.87 -13.90 5.67
N ASN A 57 -3.99 -13.99 6.37
CA ASN A 57 -4.73 -15.25 6.51
C ASN A 57 -5.39 -15.59 5.17
N THR A 58 -5.54 -16.87 4.86
CA THR A 58 -6.27 -17.33 3.67
C THR A 58 -7.77 -17.43 3.90
N ASP A 59 -8.19 -17.49 5.18
CA ASP A 59 -9.58 -17.58 5.58
C ASP A 59 -10.17 -16.17 5.77
N CYS A 60 -10.52 -15.52 4.65
CA CYS A 60 -11.14 -14.20 4.62
C CYS A 60 -12.62 -14.29 5.02
N GLU A 61 -12.93 -14.42 6.31
CA GLU A 61 -14.32 -14.39 6.79
C GLU A 61 -14.92 -12.99 6.59
N ASN A 62 -15.92 -12.88 5.70
CA ASN A 62 -16.57 -11.62 5.32
C ASN A 62 -15.63 -10.54 4.75
N GLN A 63 -14.51 -10.96 4.17
CA GLN A 63 -13.51 -10.09 3.56
C GLN A 63 -13.25 -10.52 2.12
N PHE A 64 -12.69 -9.61 1.32
CA PHE A 64 -12.33 -9.88 -0.06
C PHE A 64 -10.93 -10.49 -0.13
N LEU A 65 -10.82 -11.67 -0.75
CA LEU A 65 -9.54 -12.33 -1.01
C LEU A 65 -8.96 -11.87 -2.35
N CYS A 66 -7.82 -11.20 -2.32
CA CYS A 66 -7.05 -10.81 -3.49
C CYS A 66 -6.56 -12.03 -4.29
N SER A 67 -6.59 -11.95 -5.63
CA SER A 67 -6.37 -13.14 -6.47
C SER A 67 -4.91 -13.59 -6.50
N LYS A 68 -3.96 -12.65 -6.58
CA LYS A 68 -2.53 -12.94 -6.74
C LYS A 68 -1.79 -12.91 -5.41
N ASN A 69 -1.93 -11.81 -4.67
CA ASN A 69 -1.21 -11.59 -3.41
C ASN A 69 -1.82 -12.35 -2.23
N LYS A 70 -3.07 -12.85 -2.37
CA LYS A 70 -3.79 -13.62 -1.35
C LYS A 70 -3.99 -12.88 -0.03
N TYR A 71 -4.00 -11.55 -0.08
CA TYR A 71 -4.38 -10.71 1.05
C TYR A 71 -5.89 -10.66 1.21
N CYS A 72 -6.37 -10.65 2.45
CA CYS A 72 -7.74 -10.27 2.75
C CYS A 72 -7.80 -8.78 3.00
N ILE A 73 -8.72 -8.10 2.31
CA ILE A 73 -9.05 -6.70 2.53
C ILE A 73 -10.53 -6.57 2.89
N ASP A 74 -10.93 -5.45 3.48
CA ASP A 74 -12.34 -5.20 3.75
C ASP A 74 -13.15 -5.12 2.44
N GLU A 75 -14.33 -5.73 2.40
CA GLU A 75 -15.20 -5.74 1.20
C GLU A 75 -15.60 -4.32 0.75
N SER A 76 -15.64 -3.34 1.67
CA SER A 76 -15.93 -1.94 1.34
C SER A 76 -14.83 -1.26 0.52
N LEU A 77 -13.63 -1.84 0.47
CA LEU A 77 -12.51 -1.32 -0.29
C LEU A 77 -12.52 -1.76 -1.75
N ARG A 78 -13.41 -2.67 -2.13
CA ARG A 78 -13.58 -3.05 -3.54
C ARG A 78 -14.18 -1.91 -4.34
N CYS A 79 -13.70 -1.75 -5.57
CA CYS A 79 -14.25 -0.79 -6.53
C CYS A 79 -14.19 0.67 -6.05
N ASN A 80 -13.14 1.04 -5.31
CA ASN A 80 -12.94 2.39 -4.78
C ASN A 80 -11.92 3.22 -5.59
N ASN A 81 -11.47 2.73 -6.74
CA ASN A 81 -10.44 3.28 -7.62
C ASN A 81 -9.03 3.32 -6.98
N ILE A 82 -8.76 2.44 -6.04
CA ILE A 82 -7.45 2.26 -5.41
C ILE A 82 -7.10 0.78 -5.47
N ASP A 83 -5.90 0.44 -5.95
CA ASP A 83 -5.42 -0.94 -5.90
C ASP A 83 -5.02 -1.30 -4.45
N ASN A 84 -5.96 -1.85 -3.68
CA ASN A 84 -5.76 -2.20 -2.26
C ASN A 84 -5.11 -3.59 -2.10
N CYS A 85 -5.22 -4.43 -3.13
CA CYS A 85 -4.65 -5.78 -3.13
C CYS A 85 -3.11 -5.83 -3.24
N GLY A 86 -2.45 -4.68 -3.32
CA GLY A 86 -0.99 -4.55 -3.32
C GLY A 86 -0.40 -4.45 -4.73
N PRO A 87 0.93 -4.52 -4.86
CA PRO A 87 1.59 -4.39 -6.17
C PRO A 87 1.18 -5.56 -7.08
N ASP A 88 0.96 -5.24 -8.35
CA ASP A 88 0.62 -6.19 -9.42
C ASP A 88 -0.69 -6.97 -9.21
N ASP A 89 -1.50 -6.60 -8.22
CA ASP A 89 -2.81 -7.18 -7.93
C ASP A 89 -3.88 -6.09 -7.80
N SER A 90 -4.69 -5.95 -8.86
CA SER A 90 -5.82 -5.02 -8.97
C SER A 90 -7.17 -5.74 -8.82
N SER A 91 -7.18 -6.96 -8.25
CA SER A 91 -8.37 -7.81 -8.21
C SER A 91 -9.57 -7.16 -7.53
N ASP A 92 -9.33 -6.25 -6.59
CA ASP A 92 -10.37 -5.51 -5.86
C ASP A 92 -11.07 -4.45 -6.72
N GLU A 93 -10.41 -4.00 -7.79
CA GLU A 93 -10.94 -3.04 -8.77
C GLU A 93 -11.42 -3.73 -10.06
N GLU A 94 -11.28 -5.05 -10.14
CA GLU A 94 -11.78 -5.85 -11.26
C GLU A 94 -13.23 -6.31 -11.02
N ASN A 95 -14.04 -6.33 -12.09
CA ASN A 95 -15.44 -6.78 -12.07
C ASN A 95 -16.40 -5.92 -11.22
N CYS A 96 -16.13 -4.63 -11.12
CA CYS A 96 -17.04 -3.65 -10.53
C CYS A 96 -18.32 -3.53 -11.37
N LYS A 97 -19.46 -3.93 -10.77
CA LYS A 97 -20.77 -3.74 -11.40
C LYS A 97 -21.15 -2.26 -11.28
N PHE A 98 -20.86 -1.50 -12.32
CA PHE A 98 -21.43 -0.16 -12.49
C PHE A 98 -22.94 -0.32 -12.75
N TYR A 99 -23.78 0.09 -11.78
CA TYR A 99 -25.23 0.25 -11.96
C TYR A 99 -25.56 1.72 -12.21
#